data_AF-A0A2V9X6F1-F1
#
_entry.id   AF-A0A2V9X6F1-F1
#
_cell.length_a   1.000
_cell.length_b   1.000
_cell.length_c   1.000
_cell.angle_alpha   90.00
_cell.angle_beta   90.00
_cell.angle_gamma   90.00
#
_symmetry.space_group_name_H-M   'P 1'
#
loop_
_entity.id
_entity.type
_entity.pdbx_description
1 polymer ?
#
loop_
_entity_poly.entity_id
_entity_poly.type
_entity_poly.pdbx_seq_one_letter_code
_entity_poly.pdbx_strand_id
1 'polypeptide(L)'
;MHISPESKKRIQIVLAAAIAIAGVRAAYIIHERRAANARERQTKELPLNADYYVTPKKLHPYDLKSAREITKRPVWVKEGYRYTYYPYDAVRHHADFAHDAGTLLPLQQLQIKDVVTDVPPGAAGQREILAIFQQDGKTYAFPIGAVKGSDYTIYSDEMLYIQDPHELYKHWPADVWAAIDRHEVKPGMNELQADFAIGMGIPEKSADDSVKTVNYPNGGKPLTIVYREGKAAEIKPGTPA
;
A
#
# COMPACT_ATOMS: atom_id res chain seq x y z
N MET A 1 -55.64 -57.47 -7.18
CA MET A 1 -54.80 -57.38 -8.40
C MET A 1 -53.61 -58.33 -8.23
N HIS A 2 -53.68 -59.55 -8.77
CA HIS A 2 -52.61 -60.54 -8.64
C HIS A 2 -51.49 -60.22 -9.65
N ILE A 3 -50.35 -59.74 -9.17
CA ILE A 3 -49.18 -59.51 -10.03
C ILE A 3 -48.60 -60.88 -10.41
N SER A 4 -48.58 -61.19 -11.70
CA SER A 4 -48.05 -62.46 -12.20
C SER A 4 -46.56 -62.61 -11.86
N PRO A 5 -46.06 -63.86 -11.72
CA PRO A 5 -44.64 -64.11 -11.42
C PRO A 5 -43.68 -63.47 -12.43
N GLU A 6 -44.09 -63.39 -13.69
CA GLU A 6 -43.32 -62.79 -14.78
C GLU A 6 -43.22 -61.26 -14.62
N SER A 7 -44.32 -60.60 -14.27
CA SER A 7 -44.34 -59.15 -14.00
C SER A 7 -43.49 -58.79 -12.78
N LYS A 8 -43.49 -59.62 -11.72
CA LYS A 8 -42.59 -59.44 -10.57
C LYS A 8 -41.12 -59.53 -10.96
N LYS A 9 -40.76 -60.51 -11.81
CA LYS A 9 -39.39 -60.69 -12.30
C LYS A 9 -38.92 -59.50 -13.14
N ARG A 10 -39.78 -58.98 -14.03
CA ARG A 10 -39.47 -57.79 -14.83
C ARG A 10 -39.27 -56.54 -13.95
N ILE A 11 -40.13 -56.33 -12.95
CA ILE A 11 -40.00 -55.21 -12.00
C ILE A 11 -38.69 -55.32 -11.19
N GLN A 12 -38.34 -56.53 -10.73
CA GLN A 12 -37.07 -56.74 -10.00
C GLN A 12 -35.84 -56.44 -10.86
N ILE A 13 -35.85 -56.82 -12.14
CA ILE A 13 -34.76 -56.54 -13.06
C ILE A 13 -34.62 -55.03 -13.29
N VAL A 14 -35.73 -54.33 -13.54
CA VAL A 14 -35.74 -52.88 -13.73
C VAL A 14 -35.26 -52.15 -12.47
N LEU A 15 -35.70 -52.59 -11.29
CA LEU A 15 -35.28 -52.02 -10.02
C LEU A 15 -33.78 -52.24 -9.76
N ALA A 16 -33.28 -53.45 -10.04
CA ALA A 16 -31.85 -53.76 -9.93
C ALA A 16 -31.01 -52.90 -10.87
N ALA A 17 -31.47 -52.70 -12.11
CA ALA A 17 -30.81 -51.83 -13.09
C ALA A 17 -30.80 -50.36 -12.63
N ALA A 18 -31.92 -49.86 -12.09
CA ALA A 18 -32.01 -48.50 -11.56
C ALA A 18 -31.06 -48.28 -10.37
N ILE A 19 -30.96 -49.25 -9.45
CA ILE A 19 -30.03 -49.20 -8.32
C ILE A 19 -28.58 -49.22 -8.80
N ALA A 20 -28.25 -50.05 -9.80
CA ALA A 20 -26.91 -50.10 -10.36
C ALA A 20 -26.51 -48.77 -11.01
N ILE A 21 -27.40 -48.15 -11.79
CA ILE A 21 -27.17 -46.83 -12.42
C ILE A 21 -26.99 -45.74 -11.36
N ALA A 22 -27.83 -45.74 -10.32
CA ALA A 22 -27.70 -44.80 -9.21
C ALA A 22 -26.38 -44.98 -8.46
N GLY A 23 -25.94 -46.22 -8.23
CA GLY A 23 -24.66 -46.54 -7.59
C GLY A 23 -23.45 -46.08 -8.40
N VAL A 24 -23.45 -46.31 -9.72
CA VAL A 24 -22.39 -45.83 -10.62
C VAL A 24 -22.33 -44.30 -10.62
N ARG A 25 -23.49 -43.62 -10.69
CA ARG A 25 -23.54 -42.16 -10.67
C ARG A 25 -23.08 -41.58 -9.34
N ALA A 26 -23.44 -42.20 -8.22
CA ALA A 26 -22.97 -41.79 -6.90
C ALA A 26 -21.45 -41.98 -6.77
N ALA A 27 -20.91 -43.10 -7.23
CA ALA A 27 -19.46 -43.35 -7.23
C ALA A 27 -18.70 -42.33 -8.09
N TYR A 28 -19.23 -42.00 -9.27
CA TYR A 28 -18.65 -40.97 -10.14
C TYR A 28 -18.64 -39.59 -9.49
N ILE A 29 -19.75 -39.17 -8.87
CA ILE A 29 -19.84 -37.87 -8.16
C ILE A 29 -18.86 -37.83 -6.97
N ILE A 30 -18.73 -38.92 -6.22
CA ILE A 30 -17.76 -38.98 -5.10
C ILE A 30 -16.32 -38.90 -5.62
N HIS A 31 -16.01 -39.54 -6.75
CA HIS A 31 -14.70 -39.46 -7.38
C HIS A 31 -14.39 -38.02 -7.84
N GLU A 32 -15.30 -37.38 -8.58
CA GLU A 32 -15.12 -35.98 -9.00
C GLU A 32 -14.98 -35.04 -7.81
N ARG A 33 -15.80 -35.20 -6.77
CA ARG A 33 -15.68 -34.39 -5.55
C ARG A 33 -14.36 -34.62 -4.83
N ARG A 34 -13.86 -35.86 -4.75
CA ARG A 34 -12.54 -36.14 -4.16
C ARG A 34 -11.43 -35.51 -4.99
N ALA A 35 -11.50 -35.58 -6.32
CA ALA A 35 -10.53 -34.96 -7.21
C ALA A 35 -10.57 -33.41 -7.11
N ALA A 36 -11.76 -32.82 -7.04
CA ALA A 36 -11.95 -31.38 -6.85
C ALA A 36 -11.43 -30.94 -5.47
N ASN A 37 -11.82 -31.61 -4.39
CA ASN A 37 -11.36 -31.31 -3.03
C ASN A 37 -9.84 -31.53 -2.87
N ALA A 38 -9.25 -32.49 -3.59
CA ALA A 38 -7.80 -32.69 -3.60
C ALA A 38 -7.09 -31.53 -4.31
N ARG A 39 -7.67 -30.98 -5.38
CA ARG A 39 -7.18 -29.75 -6.04
C ARG A 39 -7.35 -28.52 -5.15
N GLU A 40 -8.48 -28.37 -4.46
CA GLU A 40 -8.70 -27.27 -3.49
C GLU A 40 -7.74 -27.35 -2.30
N ARG A 41 -7.45 -28.54 -1.78
CA ARG A 41 -6.44 -28.74 -0.72
C ARG A 41 -5.00 -28.49 -1.20
N GLN A 42 -4.75 -28.59 -2.50
CA GLN A 42 -3.46 -28.25 -3.10
C GLN A 42 -3.31 -26.75 -3.35
N THR A 43 -4.41 -25.99 -3.34
CA THR A 43 -4.36 -24.54 -3.19
C THR A 43 -3.84 -24.24 -1.79
N LYS A 44 -2.51 -24.24 -1.63
CA LYS A 44 -1.83 -23.78 -0.42
C LYS A 44 -2.48 -22.46 -0.02
N GLU A 45 -3.04 -22.40 1.19
CA GLU A 45 -3.35 -21.12 1.81
C GLU A 45 -2.08 -20.28 1.72
N LEU A 46 -2.12 -19.22 0.90
CA LEU A 46 -1.02 -18.28 0.79
C LEU A 46 -0.75 -17.79 2.22
N PRO A 47 0.50 -17.86 2.70
CA PRO A 47 0.80 -17.41 4.04
C PRO A 47 0.31 -15.98 4.21
N LEU A 48 -0.49 -15.77 5.27
CA LEU A 48 -1.06 -14.47 5.60
C LEU A 48 0.06 -13.43 5.67
N ASN A 49 0.01 -12.44 4.78
CA ASN A 49 1.01 -11.39 4.75
C ASN A 49 0.78 -10.44 5.94
N ALA A 50 1.71 -10.46 6.90
CA ALA A 50 1.65 -9.62 8.11
C ALA A 50 1.52 -8.12 7.79
N ASP A 51 2.05 -7.67 6.65
CA ASP A 51 1.96 -6.27 6.20
C ASP A 51 0.51 -5.80 6.03
N TYR A 52 -0.41 -6.70 5.66
CA TYR A 52 -1.84 -6.37 5.47
C TYR A 52 -2.60 -6.13 6.77
N TYR A 53 -2.01 -6.50 7.89
CA TYR A 53 -2.61 -6.33 9.22
C TYR A 53 -2.05 -5.13 9.96
N VAL A 54 -1.08 -4.42 9.38
CA VAL A 54 -0.59 -3.17 9.93
C VAL A 54 -1.60 -2.07 9.60
N THR A 55 -2.27 -1.56 10.64
CA THR A 55 -3.22 -0.44 10.53
C THR A 55 -2.66 0.77 11.27
N PRO A 56 -1.94 1.68 10.59
CA PRO A 56 -1.40 2.88 11.21
C PRO A 56 -2.50 3.74 11.81
N LYS A 57 -2.26 4.29 13.00
CA LYS A 57 -3.19 5.24 13.61
C LYS A 57 -3.33 6.48 12.72
N LYS A 58 -4.56 7.00 12.66
CA LYS A 58 -4.93 8.25 11.98
C LYS A 58 -5.38 9.29 13.01
N LEU A 59 -5.15 10.57 12.75
CA LEU A 59 -5.60 11.68 13.59
C LEU A 59 -6.94 12.28 13.15
N HIS A 60 -7.32 12.07 11.90
CA HIS A 60 -8.53 12.59 11.28
C HIS A 60 -8.70 14.12 11.46
N PRO A 61 -7.70 14.94 11.08
CA PRO A 61 -7.81 16.38 11.22
C PRO A 61 -8.87 16.93 10.25
N TYR A 62 -9.66 17.87 10.74
CA TYR A 62 -10.77 18.49 10.01
C TYR A 62 -10.76 20.02 10.10
N ASP A 63 -9.82 20.60 10.84
CA ASP A 63 -9.60 22.04 10.95
C ASP A 63 -8.13 22.33 11.31
N LEU A 64 -7.74 23.60 11.34
CA LEU A 64 -6.37 23.99 11.68
C LEU A 64 -5.96 23.59 13.11
N LYS A 65 -6.92 23.53 14.05
CA LYS A 65 -6.65 23.19 15.45
C LYS A 65 -6.30 21.71 15.60
N SER A 66 -7.10 20.83 15.02
CA SER A 66 -6.89 19.38 14.99
C SER A 66 -5.66 19.00 14.16
N ALA A 67 -5.38 19.72 13.06
CA ALA A 67 -4.16 19.53 12.29
C ALA A 67 -2.89 19.73 13.14
N ARG A 68 -2.89 20.67 14.09
CA ARG A 68 -1.76 20.90 15.00
C ARG A 68 -1.50 19.75 15.99
N GLU A 69 -2.33 18.72 16.07
CA GLU A 69 -2.03 17.54 16.89
C GLU A 69 -0.73 16.83 16.44
N ILE A 70 -0.33 16.98 15.17
CA ILE A 70 0.94 16.45 14.65
C ILE A 70 2.18 17.15 15.25
N THR A 71 2.05 18.34 15.85
CA THR A 71 3.19 19.05 16.47
C THR A 71 3.64 18.39 17.78
N LYS A 72 2.79 17.56 18.39
CA LYS A 72 3.03 16.94 19.69
C LYS A 72 4.00 15.76 19.65
N ARG A 73 4.38 15.30 18.46
CA ARG A 73 5.19 14.09 18.26
C ARG A 73 5.97 14.16 16.94
N PRO A 74 7.04 13.37 16.80
CA PRO A 74 7.63 13.15 15.48
C PRO A 74 6.65 12.42 14.57
N VAL A 75 6.77 12.69 13.28
CA VAL A 75 6.01 12.04 12.20
C VAL A 75 6.98 11.56 11.12
N TRP A 76 6.57 10.58 10.31
CA TRP A 76 7.42 10.01 9.26
C TRP A 76 6.72 10.10 7.90
N VAL A 77 7.46 10.50 6.87
CA VAL A 77 6.91 10.67 5.52
C VAL A 77 6.56 9.32 4.89
N LYS A 78 5.31 9.14 4.47
CA LYS A 78 4.84 7.88 3.85
C LYS A 78 5.36 7.70 2.43
N GLU A 79 5.29 8.76 1.64
CA GLU A 79 5.60 8.73 0.22
C GLU A 79 6.81 9.63 -0.06
N GLY A 80 7.98 9.00 -0.08
CA GLY A 80 9.22 9.71 -0.35
C GLY A 80 9.27 10.32 -1.75
N TYR A 81 9.95 11.46 -1.86
CA TYR A 81 10.15 12.27 -3.06
C TYR A 81 8.89 12.84 -3.70
N ARG A 82 7.69 12.60 -3.14
CA ARG A 82 6.42 13.10 -3.68
C ARG A 82 6.12 14.53 -3.27
N TYR A 83 6.51 14.93 -2.06
CA TYR A 83 6.10 16.19 -1.46
C TYR A 83 7.24 17.21 -1.51
N THR A 84 7.05 18.27 -2.28
CA THR A 84 7.94 19.44 -2.29
C THR A 84 7.79 20.24 -1.01
N TYR A 85 8.90 20.76 -0.50
CA TYR A 85 8.93 21.73 0.58
C TYR A 85 9.62 23.02 0.13
N TYR A 86 9.26 24.11 0.80
CA TYR A 86 9.62 25.48 0.45
C TYR A 86 10.30 26.18 1.63
N PRO A 87 11.22 27.13 1.40
CA PRO A 87 11.70 28.01 2.45
C PRO A 87 10.53 28.72 3.14
N TYR A 88 10.56 28.82 4.47
CA TYR A 88 9.51 29.48 5.23
C TYR A 88 10.06 30.64 6.06
N ASP A 89 9.55 31.85 5.81
CA ASP A 89 9.84 33.06 6.58
C ASP A 89 8.88 33.13 7.77
N ALA A 90 9.37 32.74 8.94
CA ALA A 90 8.59 32.75 10.18
C ALA A 90 8.19 34.15 10.65
N VAL A 91 8.88 35.21 10.22
CA VAL A 91 8.54 36.60 10.59
C VAL A 91 7.39 37.10 9.73
N ARG A 92 7.42 36.80 8.43
CA ARG A 92 6.36 37.18 7.48
C ARG A 92 5.20 36.19 7.43
N HIS A 93 5.34 35.06 8.12
CA HIS A 93 4.42 33.93 8.08
C HIS A 93 4.14 33.43 6.66
N HIS A 94 5.17 33.37 5.82
CA HIS A 94 5.02 33.11 4.39
C HIS A 94 6.00 32.04 3.89
N ALA A 95 5.49 31.11 3.07
CA ALA A 95 6.28 30.16 2.32
C ALA A 95 6.65 30.74 0.95
N ASP A 96 7.92 30.58 0.57
CA ASP A 96 8.39 30.96 -0.76
C ASP A 96 8.04 29.89 -1.80
N PHE A 97 6.77 29.89 -2.23
CA PHE A 97 6.27 28.96 -3.26
C PHE A 97 6.93 29.11 -4.63
N ALA A 98 7.72 30.17 -4.86
CA ALA A 98 8.43 30.36 -6.12
C ALA A 98 9.74 29.56 -6.18
N HIS A 99 10.25 29.08 -5.04
CA HIS A 99 11.53 28.40 -4.96
C HIS A 99 11.41 27.09 -4.16
N ASP A 100 11.35 25.98 -4.88
CA ASP A 100 11.46 24.65 -4.29
C ASP A 100 12.78 24.51 -3.52
N ALA A 101 12.72 24.12 -2.25
CA ALA A 101 13.91 23.82 -1.47
C ALA A 101 14.32 22.34 -1.54
N GLY A 102 13.40 21.46 -1.98
CA GLY A 102 13.63 20.03 -2.17
C GLY A 102 12.34 19.23 -2.03
N THR A 103 12.48 17.91 -2.00
CA THR A 103 11.38 16.98 -1.71
C THR A 103 11.67 16.19 -0.44
N LEU A 104 10.61 15.85 0.29
CA LEU A 104 10.72 15.06 1.53
C LEU A 104 11.19 13.63 1.23
N LEU A 105 12.12 13.11 2.03
CA LEU A 105 12.70 11.78 1.80
C LEU A 105 11.77 10.65 2.27
N PRO A 106 11.89 9.42 1.72
CA PRO A 106 11.18 8.25 2.23
C PRO A 106 11.41 8.07 3.74
N LEU A 107 10.34 7.89 4.51
CA LEU A 107 10.37 7.74 5.98
C LEU A 107 11.14 8.85 6.73
N GLN A 108 11.35 10.01 6.12
CA GLN A 108 12.03 11.10 6.80
C GLN A 108 11.30 11.43 8.10
N GLN A 109 12.00 11.36 9.22
CA GLN A 109 11.46 11.78 10.50
C GLN A 109 11.41 13.31 10.54
N LEU A 110 10.23 13.86 10.75
CA LEU A 110 9.98 15.29 10.86
C LEU A 110 9.46 15.62 12.24
N GLN A 111 10.03 16.65 12.86
CA GLN A 111 9.43 17.31 14.01
C GLN A 111 8.68 18.55 13.53
N ILE A 112 7.36 18.43 13.39
CA ILE A 112 6.51 19.56 13.01
C ILE A 112 6.47 20.56 14.16
N LYS A 113 6.70 21.83 13.84
CA LYS A 113 6.75 22.94 14.79
C LYS A 113 5.41 23.66 14.88
N ASP A 114 4.75 23.86 13.75
CA ASP A 114 3.41 24.45 13.69
C ASP A 114 2.71 24.03 12.40
N VAL A 115 1.40 24.25 12.36
CA VAL A 115 0.57 24.14 11.16
C VAL A 115 -0.11 25.49 10.94
N VAL A 116 0.08 26.05 9.75
CA VAL A 116 -0.39 27.40 9.39
C VAL A 116 -1.17 27.36 8.09
N THR A 117 -1.77 28.49 7.72
CA THR A 117 -2.33 28.69 6.39
C THR A 117 -1.59 29.80 5.67
N ASP A 118 -1.38 29.65 4.37
CA ASP A 118 -0.77 30.66 3.51
C ASP A 118 -1.48 30.72 2.15
N VAL A 119 -1.29 31.80 1.39
CA VAL A 119 -1.88 31.99 0.06
C VAL A 119 -0.78 31.84 -1.00
N PRO A 120 -0.82 30.80 -1.84
CA PRO A 120 0.15 30.70 -2.93
C PRO A 120 -0.14 31.74 -4.03
N PRO A 121 0.88 32.15 -4.80
CA PRO A 121 0.72 33.09 -5.90
C PRO A 121 -0.35 32.64 -6.90
N GLY A 122 -1.25 33.55 -7.30
CA GLY A 122 -2.27 33.27 -8.32
C GLY A 122 -3.52 32.51 -7.84
N ALA A 123 -3.59 32.07 -6.58
CA ALA A 123 -4.71 31.33 -6.02
C ALA A 123 -5.63 32.19 -5.12
N ALA A 124 -6.19 33.27 -5.68
CA ALA A 124 -7.09 34.15 -4.94
C ALA A 124 -8.32 33.37 -4.41
N GLY A 125 -8.47 33.27 -3.09
CA GLY A 125 -9.60 32.59 -2.42
C GLY A 125 -9.36 31.13 -2.02
N GLN A 126 -8.18 30.57 -2.30
CA GLN A 126 -7.75 29.27 -1.81
C GLN A 126 -6.46 29.42 -1.00
N ARG A 127 -6.51 29.02 0.27
CA ARG A 127 -5.33 28.97 1.14
C ARG A 127 -4.79 27.55 1.18
N GLU A 128 -3.49 27.38 1.21
CA GLU A 128 -2.88 26.11 1.56
C GLU A 128 -2.74 25.99 3.07
N ILE A 129 -2.81 24.76 3.57
CA ILE A 129 -2.46 24.41 4.94
C ILE A 129 -1.06 23.84 4.89
N LEU A 130 -0.14 24.44 5.64
CA LEU A 130 1.27 24.10 5.60
C LEU A 130 1.72 23.53 6.95
N ALA A 131 2.49 22.44 6.91
CA ALA A 131 3.23 21.96 8.06
C ALA A 131 4.65 22.56 8.07
N ILE A 132 5.02 23.19 9.17
CA ILE A 132 6.34 23.83 9.33
C ILE A 132 7.28 22.88 10.06
N PHE A 133 8.49 22.71 9.52
CA PHE A 133 9.55 21.95 10.16
C PHE A 133 10.89 22.69 10.05
N GLN A 134 11.91 22.17 10.73
CA GLN A 134 13.26 22.71 10.67
C GLN A 134 14.22 21.63 10.22
N GLN A 135 15.16 22.01 9.37
CA GLN A 135 16.24 21.15 8.89
C GLN A 135 17.49 22.01 8.69
N ASP A 136 18.64 21.53 9.16
CA ASP A 136 19.93 22.22 9.03
C ASP A 136 19.92 23.69 9.50
N GLY A 137 19.17 23.97 10.58
CA GLY A 137 19.01 25.31 11.15
C GLY A 137 18.12 26.27 10.36
N LYS A 138 17.51 25.81 9.27
CA LYS A 138 16.57 26.58 8.43
C LYS A 138 15.14 26.10 8.66
N THR A 139 14.18 27.00 8.43
CA THR A 139 12.76 26.70 8.55
C THR A 139 12.15 26.48 7.17
N TYR A 140 11.38 25.42 7.04
CA TYR A 140 10.74 25.01 5.81
C TYR A 140 9.26 24.71 6.06
N ALA A 141 8.48 24.75 5.00
CA ALA A 141 7.08 24.39 5.03
C ALA A 141 6.73 23.49 3.85
N PHE A 142 5.82 22.54 4.06
CA PHE A 142 5.27 21.72 2.97
C PHE A 142 3.74 21.67 3.06
N PRO A 143 3.03 21.60 1.92
CA PRO A 143 1.58 21.55 1.92
C PRO A 143 1.05 20.24 2.48
N ILE A 144 0.05 20.33 3.37
CA ILE A 144 -0.68 19.19 3.94
C ILE A 144 -2.19 19.27 3.71
N GLY A 145 -2.65 20.26 2.94
CA GLY A 145 -4.07 20.48 2.70
C GLY A 145 -4.37 21.86 2.13
N ALA A 146 -5.66 22.16 2.02
CA ALA A 146 -6.14 23.46 1.55
C ALA A 146 -7.41 23.88 2.29
N VAL A 147 -7.69 25.17 2.27
CA VAL A 147 -8.90 25.81 2.77
C VAL A 147 -9.57 26.57 1.63
N LYS A 148 -10.83 26.23 1.37
CA LYS A 148 -11.70 26.95 0.42
C LYS A 148 -12.95 27.45 1.15
N GLY A 149 -13.02 28.75 1.39
CA GLY A 149 -14.06 29.32 2.24
C GLY A 149 -13.94 28.81 3.68
N SER A 150 -14.96 28.08 4.16
CA SER A 150 -14.98 27.40 5.47
C SER A 150 -14.51 25.95 5.41
N ASP A 151 -14.31 25.40 4.21
CA ASP A 151 -14.08 23.97 4.03
C ASP A 151 -12.59 23.66 4.09
N TYR A 152 -12.23 22.74 4.99
CA TYR A 152 -10.88 22.25 5.18
C TYR A 152 -10.73 20.88 4.53
N THR A 153 -9.73 20.72 3.68
CA THR A 153 -9.31 19.43 3.17
C THR A 153 -7.88 19.18 3.61
N ILE A 154 -7.67 18.19 4.48
CA ILE A 154 -6.39 17.92 5.13
C ILE A 154 -5.98 16.48 4.86
N TYR A 155 -4.75 16.29 4.39
CA TYR A 155 -4.22 15.01 3.91
C TYR A 155 -3.08 14.47 4.77
N SER A 156 -2.85 15.05 5.97
CA SER A 156 -1.69 14.67 6.78
C SER A 156 -1.66 13.20 7.16
N ASP A 157 -2.81 12.53 7.33
CA ASP A 157 -2.88 11.10 7.63
C ASP A 157 -2.50 10.21 6.43
N GLU A 158 -2.69 10.71 5.21
CA GLU A 158 -2.30 10.06 3.95
C GLU A 158 -0.82 10.31 3.66
N MET A 159 -0.28 11.44 4.12
CA MET A 159 1.11 11.85 3.87
C MET A 159 2.10 11.38 4.94
N LEU A 160 1.65 11.21 6.19
CA LEU A 160 2.52 11.02 7.35
C LEU A 160 2.09 9.85 8.24
N TYR A 161 3.04 9.05 8.69
CA TYR A 161 2.86 8.17 9.84
C TYR A 161 3.02 8.98 11.14
N ILE A 162 2.09 8.80 12.08
CA ILE A 162 2.19 9.38 13.44
C ILE A 162 2.76 8.41 14.47
N GLN A 163 3.13 7.22 14.02
CA GLN A 163 3.81 6.17 14.76
C GLN A 163 5.07 5.80 13.99
N ASP A 164 6.12 5.39 14.70
CA ASP A 164 7.37 4.96 14.07
C ASP A 164 7.11 3.74 13.16
N PRO A 165 7.43 3.83 11.84
CA PRO A 165 7.32 2.70 10.93
C PRO A 165 8.11 1.46 11.39
N HIS A 166 9.23 1.63 12.09
CA HIS A 166 10.01 0.51 12.63
C HIS A 166 9.20 -0.31 13.65
N GLU A 167 8.40 0.36 14.45
CA GLU A 167 7.51 -0.28 15.43
C GLU A 167 6.27 -0.88 14.77
N LEU A 168 5.71 -0.19 13.76
CA LEU A 168 4.56 -0.66 12.99
C LEU A 168 4.86 -1.96 12.22
N TYR A 169 6.05 -2.05 11.62
CA TYR A 169 6.50 -3.20 10.83
C TYR A 169 7.68 -3.94 11.51
N LYS A 170 7.64 -4.08 12.84
CA LYS A 170 8.69 -4.76 13.62
C LYS A 170 8.92 -6.23 13.24
N HIS A 171 8.01 -6.83 12.49
CA HIS A 171 8.16 -8.19 11.95
C HIS A 171 9.10 -8.24 10.74
N TRP A 172 9.48 -7.10 10.16
CA TRP A 172 10.48 -7.07 9.11
C TRP A 172 11.89 -7.32 9.68
N PRO A 173 12.72 -8.11 8.96
CA PRO A 173 14.09 -8.37 9.37
C PRO A 173 14.95 -7.09 9.47
N ALA A 174 15.89 -7.08 10.42
CA ALA A 174 16.77 -5.93 10.66
C ALA A 174 17.62 -5.54 9.44
N ASP A 175 18.00 -6.50 8.60
CA ASP A 175 18.74 -6.26 7.37
C ASP A 175 17.88 -5.59 6.29
N VAL A 176 16.56 -5.76 6.32
CA VAL A 176 15.62 -5.02 5.45
C VAL A 176 15.54 -3.57 5.91
N TRP A 177 15.36 -3.33 7.21
CA TRP A 177 15.35 -1.99 7.79
C TRP A 177 16.65 -1.24 7.52
N ALA A 178 17.79 -1.88 7.72
CA ALA A 178 19.09 -1.26 7.44
C ALA A 178 19.25 -0.84 5.98
N ALA A 179 18.63 -1.55 5.03
CA ALA A 179 18.64 -1.15 3.61
C ALA A 179 17.67 0.01 3.35
N ILE A 180 16.47 -0.01 3.96
CA ILE A 180 15.51 1.12 3.91
C ILE A 180 16.16 2.41 4.44
N ASP A 181 16.85 2.34 5.58
CA ASP A 181 17.50 3.50 6.20
C ASP A 181 18.64 4.09 5.34
N ARG A 182 19.22 3.28 4.46
CA ARG A 182 20.23 3.72 3.48
C ARG A 182 19.62 4.13 2.15
N HIS A 183 18.29 4.11 2.02
CA HIS A 183 17.55 4.33 0.78
C HIS A 183 17.97 3.36 -0.34
N GLU A 184 18.14 2.08 0.01
CA GLU A 184 18.58 1.01 -0.88
C GLU A 184 17.52 -0.09 -0.99
N VAL A 185 17.36 -0.63 -2.21
CA VAL A 185 16.57 -1.84 -2.44
C VAL A 185 17.50 -3.01 -2.72
N LYS A 186 17.14 -4.19 -2.21
CA LYS A 186 17.90 -5.43 -2.41
C LYS A 186 17.00 -6.60 -2.83
N PRO A 187 17.58 -7.65 -3.44
CA PRO A 187 16.81 -8.86 -3.78
C PRO A 187 16.07 -9.42 -2.57
N GLY A 188 14.83 -9.87 -2.78
CA GLY A 188 13.96 -10.43 -1.74
C GLY A 188 13.13 -9.39 -0.96
N MET A 189 13.31 -8.09 -1.18
CA MET A 189 12.36 -7.09 -0.67
C MET A 189 11.02 -7.18 -1.40
N ASN A 190 9.92 -6.93 -0.70
CA ASN A 190 8.62 -6.74 -1.34
C ASN A 190 8.44 -5.28 -1.79
N GLU A 191 7.35 -5.00 -2.52
CA GLU A 191 7.08 -3.66 -3.05
C GLU A 191 6.93 -2.61 -1.95
N LEU A 192 6.25 -2.93 -0.84
CA LEU A 192 6.09 -2.00 0.28
C LEU A 192 7.45 -1.62 0.92
N GLN A 193 8.36 -2.57 1.05
CA GLN A 193 9.72 -2.33 1.53
C GLN A 193 10.53 -1.47 0.56
N ALA A 194 10.35 -1.67 -0.76
CA ALA A 194 10.95 -0.81 -1.76
C ALA A 194 10.37 0.61 -1.71
N ASP A 195 9.05 0.76 -1.57
CA ASP A 195 8.40 2.06 -1.44
C ASP A 195 8.91 2.83 -0.20
N PHE A 196 9.15 2.11 0.91
CA PHE A 196 9.76 2.67 2.12
C PHE A 196 11.21 3.12 1.90
N ALA A 197 11.98 2.39 1.10
CA ALA A 197 13.37 2.72 0.83
C ALA A 197 13.52 3.91 -0.14
N ILE A 198 12.75 3.90 -1.24
CA ILE A 198 13.04 4.73 -2.42
C ILE A 198 11.81 5.50 -2.97
N GLY A 199 10.69 5.49 -2.26
CA GLY A 199 9.45 6.16 -2.67
C GLY A 199 8.59 5.34 -3.62
N MET A 200 7.44 5.89 -4.01
CA MET A 200 6.40 5.15 -4.76
C MET A 200 6.83 4.82 -6.19
N GLY A 201 6.65 3.56 -6.58
CA GLY A 201 6.87 3.09 -7.94
C GLY A 201 5.64 3.21 -8.86
N ILE A 202 5.89 3.20 -10.17
CA ILE A 202 4.88 3.19 -11.22
C ILE A 202 4.88 1.79 -11.85
N PRO A 203 3.83 0.98 -11.66
CA PRO A 203 3.78 -0.36 -12.23
C PRO A 203 3.57 -0.31 -13.75
N GLU A 204 4.28 -1.17 -14.46
CA GLU A 204 4.03 -1.43 -15.87
C GLU A 204 2.83 -2.37 -16.03
N LYS A 205 2.15 -2.28 -17.19
CA LYS A 205 1.14 -3.27 -17.55
C LYS A 205 1.84 -4.60 -17.83
N SER A 206 1.59 -5.60 -16.98
CA SER A 206 2.01 -6.97 -17.23
C SER A 206 0.86 -7.79 -17.80
N ALA A 207 1.18 -8.74 -18.68
CA ALA A 207 0.25 -9.77 -19.15
C ALA A 207 0.32 -11.06 -18.31
N ASP A 208 1.31 -11.15 -17.41
CA ASP A 208 1.57 -12.27 -16.51
C ASP A 208 1.43 -11.80 -15.06
N ASP A 209 0.40 -12.28 -14.37
CA ASP A 209 0.11 -11.89 -12.98
C ASP A 209 1.19 -12.35 -11.98
N SER A 210 2.08 -13.27 -12.37
CA SER A 210 3.17 -13.76 -11.51
C SER A 210 4.43 -12.87 -11.54
N VAL A 211 4.50 -11.94 -12.50
CA VAL A 211 5.61 -11.03 -12.71
C VAL A 211 5.11 -9.59 -12.74
N LYS A 212 5.67 -8.75 -11.88
CA LYS A 212 5.35 -7.32 -11.82
C LYS A 212 6.61 -6.50 -12.04
N THR A 213 6.64 -5.68 -13.09
CA THR A 213 7.70 -4.69 -13.30
C THR A 213 7.23 -3.34 -12.79
N VAL A 214 8.07 -2.66 -12.01
CA VAL A 214 7.77 -1.35 -11.43
C VAL A 214 8.95 -0.42 -11.65
N ASN A 215 8.65 0.78 -12.14
CA ASN A 215 9.63 1.84 -12.36
C ASN A 215 9.58 2.85 -11.22
N TYR A 216 10.69 3.04 -10.54
CA TYR A 216 10.85 3.93 -9.40
C TYR A 216 11.61 5.19 -9.81
N PRO A 217 11.07 6.40 -9.60
CA PRO A 217 11.80 7.64 -9.85
C PRO A 217 13.01 7.84 -8.92
N ASN A 218 12.89 7.37 -7.66
CA ASN A 218 13.96 7.33 -6.65
C ASN A 218 14.79 8.64 -6.57
N GLY A 219 14.09 9.76 -6.37
CA GLY A 219 14.75 11.06 -6.21
C GLY A 219 15.67 11.48 -7.35
N GLY A 220 15.39 11.04 -8.59
CA GLY A 220 16.23 11.31 -9.77
C GLY A 220 17.29 10.25 -10.07
N LYS A 221 17.31 9.13 -9.33
CA LYS A 221 18.17 7.96 -9.57
C LYS A 221 17.30 6.76 -9.95
N PRO A 222 16.65 6.78 -11.12
CA PRO A 222 15.58 5.84 -11.43
C PRO A 222 16.04 4.39 -11.36
N LEU A 223 15.14 3.51 -10.89
CA LEU A 223 15.34 2.07 -10.81
C LEU A 223 14.16 1.35 -11.45
N THR A 224 14.43 0.27 -12.17
CA THR A 224 13.41 -0.68 -12.61
C THR A 224 13.57 -1.97 -11.83
N ILE A 225 12.51 -2.38 -11.14
CA ILE A 225 12.49 -3.59 -10.32
C ILE A 225 11.49 -4.57 -10.90
N VAL A 226 11.94 -5.82 -11.11
CA VAL A 226 11.08 -6.94 -11.47
C VAL A 226 10.82 -7.77 -10.24
N TYR A 227 9.56 -7.83 -9.83
CA TYR A 227 9.07 -8.67 -8.75
C TYR A 227 8.57 -10.00 -9.31
N ARG A 228 8.97 -11.10 -8.68
CA ARG A 228 8.45 -12.45 -8.92
C ARG A 228 7.89 -12.96 -7.60
N GLU A 229 6.66 -13.46 -7.61
CA GLU A 229 5.97 -13.90 -6.38
C GLU A 229 5.95 -12.82 -5.27
N GLY A 230 5.84 -11.54 -5.68
CA GLY A 230 5.82 -10.39 -4.76
C GLY A 230 7.18 -10.01 -4.16
N LYS A 231 8.29 -10.57 -4.66
CA LYS A 231 9.65 -10.31 -4.17
C LYS A 231 10.56 -9.80 -5.29
N ALA A 232 11.37 -8.79 -4.98
CA ALA A 232 12.34 -8.19 -5.91
C ALA A 232 13.34 -9.26 -6.35
N ALA A 233 13.29 -9.62 -7.63
CA ALA A 233 14.15 -10.62 -8.24
C ALA A 233 15.27 -9.96 -9.06
N GLU A 234 14.95 -8.87 -9.76
CA GLU A 234 15.91 -8.12 -10.58
C GLU A 234 15.78 -6.63 -10.25
N ILE A 235 16.92 -5.96 -10.05
CA ILE A 235 17.00 -4.53 -9.77
C ILE A 235 18.00 -3.94 -10.76
N LYS A 236 17.57 -3.00 -11.59
CA LYS A 236 18.38 -2.41 -12.65
C LYS A 236 18.25 -0.89 -12.64
N PRO A 237 19.26 -0.14 -13.09
CA PRO A 237 19.09 1.26 -13.42
C PRO A 237 17.92 1.44 -14.38
N GLY A 238 17.02 2.36 -14.05
CA GLY A 238 15.90 2.76 -14.89
C GLY A 238 16.30 3.87 -15.86
N THR A 239 15.40 4.16 -16.81
CA THR A 239 15.56 5.33 -17.68
C THR A 239 15.05 6.57 -16.95
N PRO A 240 15.78 7.70 -16.96
CA PRO A 240 15.25 8.98 -16.52
C PRO A 240 13.97 9.32 -17.29
N ALA A 241 12.94 9.78 -16.56
CA ALA A 241 11.72 10.31 -17.14
C ALA A 241 11.98 11.69 -17.78
#